data_AF-A0A2I1CT00-F1
#
_entry.id   AF-A0A2I1CT00-F1
#
_cell.length_a   1.000
_cell.length_b   1.000
_cell.length_c   1.000
_cell.angle_alpha   90.00
_cell.angle_beta   90.00
_cell.angle_gamma   90.00
#
_symmetry.space_group_name_H-M   'P 1'
#
loop_
_entity.id
_entity.type
_entity.pdbx_description
1 polymer ?
#
loop_
_entity_poly.entity_id
_entity_poly.type
_entity_poly.pdbx_seq_one_letter_code
_entity_poly.pdbx_strand_id
1 'polypeptide(L)'
;MFSKTLSLASVLALTISASAFTTTCYSDSGDLKSLGLSKYESTELCGVACRDRGAPVAAVSGGNECWCGDEVPSEDSKVDKEKCNTKCDGWPESTCGGDGFWEVWLSKAKVSDTKSVRSGVRAETFVA
;
A
#
# COMPACT_ATOMS: atom_id res chain seq x y z
N MET A 1 -58.05 17.23 -9.46
CA MET A 1 -57.01 17.22 -10.52
C MET A 1 -56.50 18.64 -10.69
N PHE A 2 -55.33 18.98 -10.13
CA PHE A 2 -54.38 20.01 -10.61
C PHE A 2 -53.12 19.92 -9.73
N SER A 3 -51.99 19.69 -10.40
CA SER A 3 -50.62 19.54 -9.90
C SER A 3 -50.13 20.79 -9.16
N LYS A 4 -49.46 20.63 -8.01
CA LYS A 4 -48.52 21.62 -7.44
C LYS A 4 -47.35 20.96 -6.67
N THR A 5 -46.19 21.00 -7.32
CA THR A 5 -44.86 21.42 -6.82
C THR A 5 -44.20 20.77 -5.58
N LEU A 6 -43.03 20.17 -5.85
CA LEU A 6 -41.71 20.48 -5.26
C LEU A 6 -41.53 20.44 -3.72
N SER A 7 -40.82 19.42 -3.23
CA SER A 7 -39.91 19.59 -2.08
C SER A 7 -38.83 18.52 -2.07
N LEU A 8 -37.67 18.91 -2.61
CA LEU A 8 -36.34 18.77 -2.02
C LEU A 8 -36.18 17.69 -0.92
N ALA A 9 -36.19 16.41 -1.30
CA ALA A 9 -35.46 15.42 -0.51
C ALA A 9 -34.00 15.52 -0.95
N SER A 10 -33.25 16.34 -0.22
CA SER A 10 -31.79 16.45 -0.32
C SER A 10 -31.20 15.05 -0.26
N VAL A 11 -30.70 14.54 -1.39
CA VAL A 11 -29.92 13.31 -1.40
C VAL A 11 -28.63 13.67 -0.69
N LEU A 12 -28.54 13.33 0.60
CA LEU A 12 -27.32 13.44 1.37
C LEU A 12 -26.34 12.45 0.74
N ALA A 13 -25.61 12.90 -0.28
CA ALA A 13 -24.51 12.15 -0.85
C ALA A 13 -23.48 12.02 0.27
N LEU A 14 -23.51 10.89 0.97
CA LEU A 14 -22.42 10.46 1.83
C LEU A 14 -21.24 10.23 0.90
N THR A 15 -20.45 11.28 0.69
CA THR A 15 -19.15 11.17 0.05
C THR A 15 -18.24 10.42 1.01
N ILE A 16 -18.35 9.09 0.99
CA ILE A 16 -17.39 8.21 1.65
C ILE A 16 -16.09 8.43 0.88
N SER A 17 -15.21 9.28 1.41
CA SER A 17 -13.84 9.37 0.95
C SER A 17 -13.17 8.03 1.27
N ALA A 18 -13.25 7.10 0.32
CA ALA A 18 -12.46 5.89 0.36
C ALA A 18 -10.99 6.30 0.30
N SER A 19 -10.27 6.18 1.40
CA SER A 19 -8.81 6.30 1.40
C SER A 19 -8.27 5.11 0.63
N ALA A 20 -8.07 5.29 -0.68
CA ALA A 20 -7.52 4.26 -1.52
C ALA A 20 -6.12 3.90 -1.02
N PHE A 21 -5.94 2.66 -0.59
CA PHE A 21 -4.62 2.09 -0.42
C PHE A 21 -3.94 2.15 -1.79
N THR A 22 -2.85 2.91 -1.92
CA THR A 22 -2.25 3.18 -3.22
C THR A 22 -1.31 2.02 -3.55
N THR A 23 -1.84 1.01 -4.23
CA THR A 23 -1.06 -0.10 -4.78
C THR A 23 -0.76 0.13 -6.26
N THR A 24 0.39 -0.37 -6.71
CA THR A 24 0.83 -0.30 -8.11
C THR A 24 1.23 -1.70 -8.59
N CYS A 25 0.87 -2.04 -9.82
CA CYS A 25 1.15 -3.34 -10.41
C CYS A 25 2.41 -3.29 -11.28
N TYR A 26 3.27 -4.30 -11.15
CA TYR A 26 4.52 -4.43 -11.88
C TYR A 26 4.68 -5.82 -12.51
N SER A 27 5.33 -5.89 -13.67
CA SER A 27 5.70 -7.14 -14.34
C SER A 27 7.08 -7.68 -13.92
N ASP A 28 7.75 -7.01 -13.00
CA ASP A 28 9.05 -7.40 -12.46
C ASP A 28 9.10 -7.06 -10.97
N SER A 29 9.77 -7.92 -10.20
CA SER A 29 9.92 -7.75 -8.75
C SER A 29 11.04 -6.80 -8.34
N GLY A 30 11.92 -6.40 -9.28
CA GLY A 30 13.13 -5.64 -8.98
C GLY A 30 13.99 -6.37 -7.95
N ASP A 31 14.38 -5.63 -6.90
CA ASP A 31 15.21 -6.17 -5.82
C ASP A 31 14.41 -6.79 -4.66
N LEU A 32 13.08 -6.80 -4.73
CA LEU A 32 12.23 -7.39 -3.70
C LEU A 32 12.58 -8.87 -3.50
N LYS A 33 12.57 -9.32 -2.25
CA LYS A 33 12.87 -10.70 -1.88
C LYS A 33 11.62 -11.40 -1.36
N SER A 34 11.36 -12.59 -1.89
CA SER A 34 10.27 -13.44 -1.44
C SER A 34 10.51 -13.91 -0.02
N LEU A 35 9.47 -13.86 0.80
CA LEU A 35 9.41 -14.49 2.12
C LEU A 35 8.90 -15.93 2.06
N GLY A 36 8.53 -16.42 0.87
CA GLY A 36 7.98 -17.75 0.63
C GLY A 36 6.47 -17.75 0.36
N LEU A 37 5.92 -18.96 0.28
CA LEU A 37 4.52 -19.23 -0.02
C LEU A 37 3.70 -19.43 1.26
N SER A 38 2.47 -18.91 1.28
CA SER A 38 1.53 -19.07 2.40
C SER A 38 0.09 -19.15 1.91
N LYS A 39 -0.64 -20.21 2.32
CA LYS A 39 -2.09 -20.35 2.07
C LYS A 39 -2.96 -19.33 2.83
N TYR A 40 -2.36 -18.54 3.71
CA TYR A 40 -3.03 -17.52 4.50
C TYR A 40 -2.57 -16.11 4.11
N GLU A 41 -1.97 -15.96 2.93
CA GLU A 41 -1.41 -14.70 2.51
C GLU A 41 -2.50 -13.64 2.32
N SER A 42 -2.17 -12.41 2.72
CA SER A 42 -3.01 -11.22 2.53
C SER A 42 -2.12 -9.99 2.50
N THR A 43 -2.61 -8.89 1.91
CA THR A 43 -1.88 -7.62 1.86
C THR A 43 -1.51 -7.11 3.26
N GLU A 44 -2.41 -7.22 4.24
CA GLU A 44 -2.14 -6.78 5.61
C GLU A 44 -1.10 -7.68 6.30
N LEU A 45 -1.17 -9.00 6.12
CA LEU A 45 -0.19 -9.94 6.67
C LEU A 45 1.21 -9.68 6.10
N CYS A 46 1.32 -9.54 4.78
CA CYS A 46 2.59 -9.25 4.12
C CYS A 46 3.14 -7.88 4.55
N GLY A 47 2.28 -6.86 4.60
CA GLY A 47 2.66 -5.52 5.03
C GLY A 47 3.24 -5.49 6.45
N VAL A 48 2.63 -6.23 7.38
CA VAL A 48 3.15 -6.43 8.75
C VAL A 48 4.49 -7.17 8.72
N ALA A 49 4.61 -8.25 7.94
CA ALA A 49 5.81 -9.06 7.86
C ALA A 49 7.03 -8.28 7.31
N CYS A 50 6.82 -7.43 6.30
CA CYS A 50 7.86 -6.55 5.75
C CYS A 50 8.26 -5.46 6.74
N ARG A 51 7.26 -4.81 7.36
CA ARG A 51 7.49 -3.80 8.39
C ARG A 51 8.30 -4.36 9.58
N ASP A 52 7.98 -5.56 10.04
CA ASP A 52 8.68 -6.20 11.16
C ASP A 52 10.12 -6.61 10.80
N ARG A 53 10.43 -6.72 9.50
CA ARG A 53 11.79 -6.88 8.95
C ARG A 53 12.50 -5.56 8.66
N GLY A 54 11.84 -4.42 8.90
CA GLY A 54 12.38 -3.10 8.59
C GLY A 54 12.35 -2.72 7.10
N ALA A 55 11.66 -3.50 6.26
CA ALA A 55 11.57 -3.26 4.83
C ALA A 55 10.43 -2.26 4.53
N PRO A 56 10.72 -1.08 3.95
CA PRO A 56 9.73 -0.05 3.65
C PRO A 56 8.82 -0.38 2.46
N VAL A 57 9.17 -1.37 1.63
CA VAL A 57 8.37 -1.80 0.48
C VAL A 57 7.87 -3.23 0.72
N ALA A 58 6.59 -3.43 0.45
CA ALA A 58 5.93 -4.72 0.50
C ALA A 58 5.25 -4.99 -0.85
N ALA A 59 5.19 -6.25 -1.23
CA ALA A 59 4.48 -6.69 -2.41
C ALA A 59 3.91 -8.10 -2.23
N VAL A 60 2.86 -8.41 -2.98
CA VAL A 60 2.29 -9.74 -3.08
C VAL A 60 2.19 -10.18 -4.53
N SER A 61 2.28 -11.48 -4.76
CA SER A 61 2.18 -12.07 -6.10
C SER A 61 1.47 -13.43 -6.02
N GLY A 62 0.92 -13.88 -7.14
CA GLY A 62 0.36 -15.22 -7.30
C GLY A 62 -0.81 -15.60 -6.37
N GLY A 63 -1.31 -14.70 -5.53
CA GLY A 63 -2.34 -15.01 -4.52
C GLY A 63 -1.80 -15.46 -3.16
N ASN A 64 -0.55 -15.95 -3.11
CA ASN A 64 0.00 -16.64 -1.94
C ASN A 64 1.46 -16.32 -1.63
N GLU A 65 2.06 -15.36 -2.33
CA GLU A 65 3.44 -14.94 -2.12
C GLU A 65 3.53 -13.58 -1.45
N CYS A 66 4.47 -13.42 -0.52
CA CYS A 66 4.84 -12.14 0.07
C CYS A 66 6.28 -11.78 -0.26
N TRP A 67 6.52 -10.51 -0.55
CA TRP A 67 7.78 -9.97 -1.01
C TRP A 67 8.09 -8.66 -0.27
N CYS A 68 9.35 -8.46 0.12
CA CYS A 68 9.77 -7.26 0.84
C CYS A 68 11.08 -6.70 0.27
N GLY A 69 11.29 -5.40 0.39
CA GLY A 69 12.57 -4.77 0.06
C GLY A 69 12.61 -3.29 0.40
N ASP A 70 13.67 -2.65 -0.05
CA ASP A 70 13.96 -1.24 0.24
C ASP A 70 13.46 -0.28 -0.83
N GLU A 71 13.33 -0.76 -2.07
CA GLU A 71 12.99 0.05 -3.25
C GLU A 71 11.82 -0.57 -4.02
N VAL A 72 11.01 0.29 -4.63
CA VAL A 72 9.94 -0.14 -5.56
C VAL A 72 10.57 -0.56 -6.89
N PRO A 73 9.96 -1.50 -7.65
CA PRO A 73 10.47 -1.86 -8.97
C PRO A 73 10.50 -0.67 -9.93
N SER A 74 11.26 -0.82 -11.02
CA SER A 74 11.41 0.22 -12.05
C SER A 74 10.06 0.71 -12.58
N GLU A 75 9.97 2.02 -12.86
CA GLU A 75 8.80 2.62 -13.50
C GLU A 75 8.49 1.96 -14.87
N ASP A 76 9.51 1.47 -15.57
CA ASP A 76 9.36 0.82 -16.88
C ASP A 76 8.67 -0.56 -16.78
N SER A 77 8.65 -1.19 -15.60
CA SER A 77 7.95 -2.46 -15.39
C SER A 77 6.52 -2.27 -14.87
N LYS A 78 6.04 -1.02 -14.73
CA LYS A 78 4.64 -0.76 -14.37
C LYS A 78 3.69 -1.28 -15.44
N VAL A 79 2.64 -1.94 -15.00
CA VAL A 79 1.59 -2.47 -15.87
C VAL A 79 0.20 -2.12 -15.34
N ASP A 80 -0.79 -2.42 -16.16
CA ASP A 80 -2.22 -2.28 -15.85
C ASP A 80 -2.59 -3.08 -14.59
N LYS A 81 -3.47 -2.52 -13.75
CA LYS A 81 -3.83 -3.12 -12.45
C LYS A 81 -4.54 -4.46 -12.61
N GLU A 82 -5.14 -4.69 -13.77
CA GLU A 82 -5.84 -5.87 -14.22
C GLU A 82 -4.91 -7.08 -14.29
N LYS A 83 -3.60 -6.86 -14.38
CA LYS A 83 -2.59 -7.92 -14.24
C LYS A 83 -2.38 -8.34 -12.79
N CYS A 84 -2.77 -7.50 -11.83
CA CYS A 84 -2.68 -7.75 -10.40
C CYS A 84 -4.06 -7.98 -9.77
N ASN A 85 -4.91 -8.81 -10.39
CA ASN A 85 -6.29 -9.05 -9.95
C ASN A 85 -6.50 -10.43 -9.30
N THR A 86 -5.45 -11.20 -9.05
CA THR A 86 -5.53 -12.49 -8.35
C THR A 86 -5.97 -12.25 -6.91
N LYS A 87 -6.93 -13.03 -6.42
CA LYS A 87 -7.40 -12.93 -5.04
C LYS A 87 -6.37 -13.51 -4.07
N CYS A 88 -6.24 -12.91 -2.90
CA CYS A 88 -5.41 -13.47 -1.84
C CYS A 88 -6.01 -14.77 -1.31
N ASP A 89 -5.18 -15.80 -1.12
CA ASP A 89 -5.59 -17.10 -0.58
C ASP A 89 -6.14 -16.98 0.85
N GLY A 90 -5.55 -16.11 1.68
CA GLY A 90 -5.96 -15.88 3.06
C GLY A 90 -7.07 -14.84 3.23
N TRP A 91 -7.29 -13.96 2.25
CA TRP A 91 -8.29 -12.88 2.33
C TRP A 91 -8.82 -12.48 0.95
N PRO A 92 -9.82 -13.18 0.39
CA PRO A 92 -10.29 -13.00 -0.99
C PRO A 92 -10.94 -11.63 -1.30
N GLU A 93 -11.23 -10.82 -0.28
CA GLU A 93 -11.70 -9.44 -0.47
C GLU A 93 -10.59 -8.51 -0.98
N SER A 94 -9.32 -8.90 -0.83
CA SER A 94 -8.15 -8.19 -1.37
C SER A 94 -7.53 -8.90 -2.56
N THR A 95 -6.76 -8.14 -3.34
CA THR A 95 -5.93 -8.65 -4.44
C THR A 95 -4.52 -8.92 -3.95
N CYS A 96 -3.89 -9.96 -4.50
CA CYS A 96 -2.55 -10.40 -4.18
C CYS A 96 -1.69 -10.56 -5.43
N GLY A 97 -1.62 -9.49 -6.24
CA GLY A 97 -0.84 -9.49 -7.48
C GLY A 97 -1.46 -10.35 -8.56
N GLY A 98 -0.61 -10.98 -9.38
CA GLY A 98 -1.00 -11.87 -10.46
C GLY A 98 0.03 -12.97 -10.68
N ASP A 99 -0.25 -13.92 -11.57
CA ASP A 99 0.73 -14.92 -11.99
C ASP A 99 1.88 -14.24 -12.74
N GLY A 100 3.03 -14.09 -12.08
CA GLY A 100 4.17 -13.32 -12.59
C GLY A 100 3.99 -11.80 -12.55
N PHE A 101 3.07 -11.28 -11.73
CA PHE A 101 2.86 -9.84 -11.52
C PHE A 101 2.82 -9.51 -10.02
N TRP A 102 3.41 -8.37 -9.66
CA TRP A 102 3.55 -7.93 -8.28
C TRP A 102 2.70 -6.71 -8.01
N GLU A 103 1.82 -6.82 -7.02
CA GLU A 103 1.12 -5.67 -6.46
C GLU A 103 1.98 -5.12 -5.33
N VAL A 104 2.50 -3.90 -5.49
CA VAL A 104 3.51 -3.28 -4.62
C VAL A 104 2.94 -2.06 -3.91
N TRP A 105 3.30 -1.86 -2.65
CA TRP A 105 2.98 -0.68 -1.84
C TRP A 105 4.09 -0.36 -0.83
N LEU A 106 4.06 0.87 -0.31
CA LEU A 106 4.91 1.25 0.82
C LEU A 106 4.32 0.64 2.11
N SER A 107 5.07 -0.27 2.73
CA SER A 107 4.71 -0.80 4.04
C SER A 107 4.67 0.37 5.02
N LYS A 108 3.63 0.46 5.87
CA LYS A 108 3.59 1.52 6.88
C LYS A 108 4.86 1.38 7.72
N ALA A 109 5.77 2.35 7.61
CA ALA A 109 6.98 2.36 8.41
C ALA A 109 6.60 2.13 9.88
N LYS A 110 7.40 1.36 10.61
CA LYS A 110 7.39 1.50 12.08
C LYS A 110 7.65 2.99 12.29
N VAL A 111 6.65 3.73 12.76
CA VAL A 111 6.92 5.00 13.42
C VAL A 111 7.63 4.58 14.71
N SER A 112 8.92 4.30 14.58
CA SER A 112 9.83 4.16 15.70
C SER A 112 9.69 5.48 16.42
N ASP A 113 9.15 5.44 17.63
CA ASP A 113 9.03 6.58 18.52
C ASP A 113 10.28 7.46 18.40
N THR A 114 10.15 8.57 17.70
CA THR A 114 11.17 9.62 17.67
C THR A 114 11.17 10.30 19.03
N LYS A 115 11.61 9.60 20.07
CA LYS A 115 12.30 10.25 21.17
C LYS A 115 13.71 10.54 20.67
N SER A 116 13.95 11.82 20.38
CA SER A 116 15.26 12.46 20.16
C SER A 116 15.72 12.65 18.70
N VAL A 117 14.91 13.35 17.90
CA VAL A 117 15.48 14.38 17.01
C VAL A 117 15.19 15.75 17.64
N ARG A 118 15.95 16.11 18.68
CA ARG A 118 16.40 17.50 18.85
C ARG A 118 17.77 17.52 18.20
N SER A 119 17.83 17.61 16.87
CA SER A 119 18.05 18.90 16.20
C SER A 119 19.14 19.69 16.94
N GLY A 120 20.38 19.44 16.54
CA GLY A 120 21.48 20.33 16.84
C GLY A 120 21.17 21.70 16.25
N VAL A 121 20.62 22.58 17.07
CA VAL A 121 20.58 24.01 16.78
C VAL A 121 22.00 24.52 17.03
N ARG A 122 22.71 24.74 15.92
CA ARG A 122 23.98 25.44 15.85
C ARG A 122 23.79 26.85 16.42
N ALA A 123 24.31 27.11 17.62
CA ALA A 123 24.45 28.47 18.11
C ALA A 123 25.66 29.11 17.40
N GLU A 124 25.42 29.77 16.27
CA GLU A 124 26.33 30.83 15.81
C GLU A 124 25.68 32.17 16.11
N THR A 125 26.24 32.90 17.06
CA THR A 125 26.23 34.36 17.04
C THR A 125 27.53 34.85 17.65
N PHE A 126 28.49 35.10 16.77
CA PHE A 126 29.58 36.04 16.94
C PHE A 126 28.95 37.44 16.96
N VAL A 127 29.23 38.28 17.97
CA VAL A 127 29.52 39.74 17.86
C VAL A 127 29.97 40.27 19.23
N ALA A 128 31.19 40.86 19.20
CA ALA A 128 31.80 41.90 20.02
C ALA A 128 31.58 41.95 21.54
#